data_AF-A0A5C5QD11-F1
#
_entry.id   AF-A0A5C5QD11-F1
#
_cell.length_a   1.000
_cell.length_b   1.000
_cell.length_c   1.000
_cell.angle_alpha   90.00
_cell.angle_beta   90.00
_cell.angle_gamma   90.00
#
_symmetry.space_group_name_H-M   'P 1'
#
loop_
_entity.id
_entity.type
_entity.pdbx_description
1 polymer ?
#
loop_
_entity_poly.entity_id
_entity_poly.type
_entity_poly.pdbx_seq_one_letter_code
_entity_poly.pdbx_strand_id
1 'polypeptide(L)'
;MSGFAVRNDGEFGWRSVGGPADLFSNEVYSKVEPPALVLSPPSVEELAVKAKVKRDQFLAVAANRMGPLQDAVEVGGATDEEVSRLALWKAYRIELNRIEGQEAFPVDISWPVSPDDSV
;
A
#
# COMPACT_ATOMS: atom_id res chain seq x y z
N MET A 1 -9.10 -14.79 41.65
CA MET A 1 -7.89 -14.24 41.01
C MET A 1 -8.03 -14.55 39.53
N SER A 2 -8.43 -13.57 38.74
CA SER A 2 -8.55 -13.76 37.29
C SER A 2 -7.16 -13.82 36.64
N GLY A 3 -7.03 -14.53 35.53
CA GLY A 3 -5.80 -14.65 34.75
C GLY A 3 -6.10 -14.76 33.26
N PHE A 4 -5.13 -15.22 32.49
CA PHE A 4 -5.20 -15.29 31.03
C PHE A 4 -4.86 -16.70 30.56
N ALA A 5 -5.66 -17.22 29.63
CA ALA A 5 -5.38 -18.46 28.92
C ALA A 5 -4.70 -18.11 27.60
N VAL A 6 -3.46 -18.55 27.41
CA VAL A 6 -2.64 -18.30 26.21
C VAL A 6 -2.58 -19.58 25.38
N ARG A 7 -2.87 -19.49 24.09
CA ARG A 7 -2.80 -20.67 23.21
C ARG A 7 -1.37 -21.20 23.08
N ASN A 8 -1.20 -22.52 23.07
CA ASN A 8 0.10 -23.20 22.91
C ASN A 8 0.26 -23.92 21.57
N ASP A 9 -0.72 -23.80 20.67
CA ASP A 9 -0.77 -24.43 19.36
C ASP A 9 0.03 -23.66 18.28
N GLY A 10 0.77 -22.63 18.67
CA GLY A 10 1.53 -21.77 17.78
C GLY A 10 0.71 -20.67 17.11
N GLU A 11 -0.62 -20.66 17.29
CA GLU A 11 -1.45 -19.54 16.88
C GLU A 11 -1.41 -18.44 17.95
N PHE A 12 -1.36 -17.20 17.50
CA PHE A 12 -1.43 -16.05 18.38
C PHE A 12 -2.86 -15.88 18.92
N GLY A 13 -3.02 -15.94 20.25
CA GLY A 13 -4.30 -15.67 20.88
C GLY A 13 -4.28 -15.91 22.38
N TRP A 14 -5.01 -15.07 23.10
CA TRP A 14 -5.27 -15.26 24.52
C TRP A 14 -6.66 -14.76 24.90
N ARG A 15 -7.20 -15.28 26.01
CA ARG A 15 -8.50 -14.85 26.57
C ARG A 15 -8.43 -14.75 28.09
N SER A 16 -9.27 -13.91 28.68
CA SER A 16 -9.40 -13.81 30.14
C SER A 16 -10.14 -15.02 30.71
N VAL A 17 -9.63 -15.56 31.82
CA VAL A 17 -10.20 -16.71 32.53
C VAL A 17 -10.28 -16.45 34.03
N GLY A 18 -11.22 -17.11 34.72
CA GLY A 18 -11.41 -17.00 36.16
C GLY A 18 -10.37 -17.77 36.96
N GLY A 19 -9.72 -18.76 36.33
CA GLY A 19 -8.62 -19.53 36.88
C GLY A 19 -8.17 -20.67 35.95
N PRO A 20 -7.23 -21.52 36.39
CA PRO A 20 -6.71 -22.62 35.58
C PRO A 20 -7.73 -23.74 35.31
N ALA A 21 -8.87 -23.76 36.02
CA ALA A 21 -9.97 -24.71 35.78
C ALA A 21 -10.71 -24.44 34.47
N ASP A 22 -10.59 -23.23 33.92
CA ASP A 22 -11.27 -22.82 32.69
C ASP A 22 -10.41 -23.05 31.43
N LEU A 23 -9.21 -23.66 31.54
CA LEU A 23 -8.29 -23.86 30.41
C LEU A 23 -8.74 -25.00 29.49
N PHE A 24 -8.56 -24.82 28.19
CA PHE A 24 -8.56 -25.91 27.23
C PHE A 24 -7.19 -26.61 27.18
N SER A 25 -7.16 -27.84 26.65
CA SER A 25 -5.92 -28.63 26.53
C SER A 25 -4.82 -27.96 25.70
N ASN A 26 -5.19 -27.01 24.82
CA ASN A 26 -4.27 -26.21 24.01
C ASN A 26 -3.98 -24.83 24.60
N GLU A 27 -4.21 -24.63 25.90
CA GLU A 27 -4.01 -23.34 26.57
C GLU A 27 -3.10 -23.45 27.79
N VAL A 28 -2.32 -22.41 28.04
CA VAL A 28 -1.45 -22.24 29.19
C VAL A 28 -1.95 -21.06 30.01
N TYR A 29 -2.12 -21.28 31.31
CA TYR A 29 -2.49 -20.20 32.22
C TYR A 29 -1.32 -19.27 32.50
N SER A 30 -1.53 -17.98 32.27
CA SER A 30 -0.65 -16.89 32.66
C SER A 30 -1.35 -15.97 33.66
N LYS A 31 -0.65 -15.62 34.73
CA LYS A 31 -1.09 -14.56 35.66
C LYS A 31 -0.77 -13.15 35.15
N VAL A 32 0.13 -13.07 34.19
CA VAL A 32 0.55 -11.82 33.55
C VAL A 32 -0.26 -11.68 32.27
N GLU A 33 -0.81 -10.49 32.03
CA GLU A 33 -1.46 -10.16 30.78
C GLU A 33 -0.47 -10.40 29.63
N PRO A 34 -0.76 -11.36 28.73
CA PRO A 34 0.13 -11.64 27.62
C PRO A 34 0.24 -10.37 26.78
N PRO A 35 1.43 -10.07 26.23
CA PRO A 35 1.59 -8.89 25.39
C PRO A 35 0.54 -8.93 24.28
N ALA A 36 -0.19 -7.82 24.12
CA ALA A 36 -1.06 -7.64 22.97
C ALA A 36 -0.24 -7.90 21.70
N LEU A 37 -0.85 -8.50 20.68
CA LEU A 37 -0.20 -8.66 19.39
C LEU A 37 0.07 -7.28 18.81
N VAL A 38 1.27 -6.77 19.09
CA VAL A 38 1.76 -5.59 18.43
C VAL A 38 2.14 -6.08 17.04
N LEU A 39 1.26 -5.86 16.07
CA LEU A 39 1.66 -5.94 14.67
C LEU A 39 2.87 -5.01 14.55
N SER A 40 4.05 -5.58 14.36
CA SER A 40 5.24 -4.78 14.13
C SER A 40 4.92 -3.79 13.01
N PRO A 41 5.30 -2.51 13.16
CA PRO A 41 5.10 -1.57 12.07
C PRO A 41 5.70 -2.15 10.79
N PRO A 42 5.06 -1.91 9.63
CA PRO A 42 5.50 -2.48 8.37
C PRO A 42 6.97 -2.16 8.14
N SER A 43 7.73 -3.13 7.66
CA SER A 43 9.16 -2.92 7.40
C SER A 43 9.34 -1.90 6.27
N VAL A 44 10.51 -1.26 6.21
CA VAL A 44 10.86 -0.34 5.11
C VAL A 44 10.74 -1.05 3.74
N GLU A 45 11.06 -2.34 3.68
CA GLU A 45 10.91 -3.16 2.47
C GLU A 45 9.43 -3.32 2.08
N GLU A 46 8.54 -3.60 3.03
CA GLU A 46 7.11 -3.70 2.77
C GLU A 46 6.51 -2.36 2.30
N LEU A 47 6.98 -1.24 2.88
CA LEU A 47 6.59 0.10 2.42
C LEU A 47 7.07 0.36 0.99
N ALA A 48 8.30 -0.03 0.65
CA ALA A 48 8.83 0.09 -0.71
C ALA A 48 8.03 -0.75 -1.71
N VAL A 49 7.65 -1.98 -1.36
CA VAL A 49 6.80 -2.84 -2.20
C VAL A 49 5.44 -2.19 -2.42
N LYS A 50 4.78 -1.71 -1.35
CA LYS A 50 3.48 -1.02 -1.44
C LYS A 50 3.56 0.23 -2.33
N ALA A 51 4.62 1.02 -2.19
CA ALA A 51 4.87 2.19 -3.02
C ALA A 51 5.02 1.82 -4.50
N LYS A 52 5.78 0.77 -4.82
CA LYS A 52 5.96 0.29 -6.20
C LYS A 52 4.65 -0.19 -6.81
N VAL A 53 3.85 -0.95 -6.05
CA VAL A 53 2.51 -1.38 -6.50
C VAL A 53 1.63 -0.17 -6.81
N LYS A 54 1.62 0.85 -5.94
CA LYS A 54 0.84 2.07 -6.15
C LYS A 54 1.32 2.86 -7.38
N ARG A 55 2.63 2.97 -7.58
CA ARG A 55 3.22 3.57 -8.80
C ARG A 55 2.74 2.84 -10.05
N ASP A 56 2.81 1.51 -10.04
CA ASP A 56 2.46 0.70 -11.21
C ASP A 56 0.96 0.82 -11.54
N GLN A 57 0.10 0.96 -10.52
CA GLN A 57 -1.31 1.30 -10.70
C GLN A 57 -1.49 2.66 -11.40
N PHE A 58 -0.76 3.70 -10.96
CA PHE A 58 -0.83 5.01 -11.62
C PHE A 58 -0.27 4.99 -13.05
N LEU A 59 0.80 4.22 -13.30
CA LEU A 59 1.34 4.02 -14.65
C LEU A 59 0.33 3.31 -15.56
N ALA A 60 -0.42 2.34 -15.04
CA ALA A 60 -1.48 1.66 -15.80
C ALA A 60 -2.64 2.61 -16.16
N VAL A 61 -3.06 3.47 -15.22
CA VAL A 61 -4.06 4.52 -15.50
C VAL A 61 -3.55 5.47 -16.57
N ALA A 62 -2.31 5.95 -16.46
CA ALA A 62 -1.71 6.82 -17.46
C ALA A 62 -1.64 6.16 -18.84
N ALA A 63 -1.27 4.87 -18.92
CA ALA A 63 -1.25 4.14 -20.18
C ALA A 63 -2.64 4.06 -20.83
N ASN A 64 -3.68 3.77 -20.05
CA ASN A 64 -5.06 3.74 -20.54
C ASN A 64 -5.55 5.11 -21.05
N ARG A 65 -5.14 6.20 -20.40
CA ARG A 65 -5.47 7.57 -20.84
C ARG A 65 -4.69 8.00 -22.08
N MET A 66 -3.44 7.57 -22.19
CA MET A 66 -2.58 7.88 -23.33
C MET A 66 -2.98 7.15 -24.60
N GLY A 67 -3.45 5.89 -24.51
CA GLY A 67 -3.75 5.06 -25.68
C GLY A 67 -4.58 5.79 -26.77
N PRO A 68 -5.79 6.28 -26.46
CA PRO A 68 -6.61 7.00 -27.43
C PRO A 68 -5.96 8.29 -27.97
N LEU A 69 -5.22 9.02 -27.12
CA LEU A 69 -4.52 10.24 -27.51
C LEU A 69 -3.35 9.94 -28.46
N GLN A 70 -2.65 8.83 -28.24
CA GLN A 70 -1.60 8.35 -29.12
C GLN A 70 -2.18 7.92 -30.46
N ASP A 71 -3.27 7.14 -30.45
CA ASP A 71 -3.96 6.72 -31.67
C ASP A 71 -4.37 7.95 -32.52
N ALA A 72 -4.97 8.97 -31.89
CA ALA A 72 -5.36 10.21 -32.56
C ALA A 72 -4.16 10.93 -33.21
N VAL A 73 -3.01 10.98 -32.54
CA VAL A 73 -1.78 11.58 -33.08
C VAL A 73 -1.23 10.73 -34.24
N GLU A 74 -1.23 9.41 -34.10
CA GLU A 74 -0.70 8.48 -35.10
C GLU A 74 -1.48 8.52 -36.41
N VAL A 75 -2.82 8.66 -36.34
CA VAL A 75 -3.67 8.80 -37.53
C VAL A 75 -3.76 10.24 -38.05
N GLY A 76 -3.08 11.20 -37.39
CA GLY A 76 -3.09 12.62 -37.76
C GLY A 76 -4.42 13.34 -37.48
N GLY A 77 -5.27 12.77 -36.62
CA GLY A 77 -6.58 13.31 -36.24
C GLY A 77 -6.61 14.04 -34.90
N ALA A 78 -5.47 14.13 -34.20
CA ALA A 78 -5.41 14.78 -32.89
C ALA A 78 -5.63 16.29 -32.97
N THR A 79 -6.44 16.79 -32.05
CA THR A 79 -6.60 18.22 -31.75
C THR A 79 -5.40 18.75 -30.96
N ASP A 80 -5.21 20.07 -30.94
CA ASP A 80 -4.16 20.73 -30.16
C ASP A 80 -4.30 20.43 -28.65
N GLU A 81 -5.54 20.32 -28.16
CA GLU A 81 -5.86 19.92 -26.80
C GLU A 81 -5.43 18.48 -26.50
N GLU A 82 -5.67 17.53 -27.42
CA GLU A 82 -5.24 16.14 -27.26
C GLU A 82 -3.73 15.99 -27.28
N VAL A 83 -3.03 16.74 -28.14
CA VAL A 83 -1.55 16.77 -28.18
C VAL A 83 -1.00 17.32 -26.86
N SER A 84 -1.59 18.40 -26.35
CA SER A 84 -1.18 18.99 -25.07
C SER A 84 -1.44 18.04 -23.90
N ARG A 85 -2.60 17.38 -23.89
CA ARG A 85 -2.96 16.40 -22.87
C ARG A 85 -2.04 15.17 -22.91
N LEU A 86 -1.66 14.70 -24.10
CA LEU A 86 -0.69 13.62 -24.27
C LEU A 86 0.68 13.99 -23.70
N ALA A 87 1.12 15.24 -23.88
CA ALA A 87 2.37 15.74 -23.30
C ALA A 87 2.34 15.74 -21.77
N LEU A 88 1.23 16.19 -21.16
CA LEU A 88 1.04 16.16 -19.71
C LEU A 88 1.08 14.73 -19.15
N TRP A 89 0.40 13.78 -19.78
CA TRP A 89 0.44 12.37 -19.37
C TRP A 89 1.83 11.74 -19.50
N LYS A 90 2.60 12.10 -20.53
CA LYS A 90 4.00 11.67 -20.67
C LYS A 90 4.87 12.21 -19.55
N ALA A 91 4.74 13.50 -19.21
CA ALA A 91 5.47 14.11 -18.10
C ALA A 91 5.12 13.43 -16.77
N TYR A 92 3.83 13.21 -16.51
CA TYR A 92 3.34 12.50 -15.33
C TYR A 92 3.96 11.09 -15.19
N ARG A 93 4.00 10.29 -16.26
CA ARG A 93 4.66 8.97 -16.23
C ARG A 93 6.15 9.06 -15.91
N ILE A 94 6.84 10.08 -16.41
CA ILE A 94 8.26 10.30 -16.11
C ILE A 94 8.45 10.58 -14.63
N GLU A 95 7.62 11.43 -14.04
CA GLU A 95 7.66 11.74 -12.60
C GLU A 95 7.34 10.51 -11.74
N LEU A 96 6.33 9.73 -12.11
CA LEU A 96 6.01 8.46 -11.44
C LEU A 96 7.17 7.46 -11.47
N ASN A 97 7.92 7.37 -12.57
CA ASN A 97 9.09 6.49 -12.64
C ASN A 97 10.26 6.96 -11.77
N ARG A 98 10.27 8.23 -11.35
CA ARG A 98 11.34 8.84 -10.54
C ARG A 98 11.04 8.85 -9.04
N ILE A 99 9.88 8.38 -8.59
CA ILE A 99 9.50 8.42 -7.16
C ILE A 99 10.48 7.68 -6.24
N GLU A 100 11.15 6.63 -6.73
CA GLU A 100 12.13 5.87 -5.94
C GLU A 100 13.39 6.71 -5.65
N GLY A 101 13.61 7.80 -6.40
CA GLY A 101 14.71 8.73 -6.18
C GLY A 101 14.38 9.87 -5.21
N GLN A 102 13.18 9.92 -4.62
CA GLN A 102 12.84 10.93 -3.61
C GLN A 102 13.55 10.61 -2.28
N GLU A 103 14.04 11.64 -1.60
CA GLU A 103 14.72 11.49 -0.30
C GLU A 103 13.82 10.84 0.76
N ALA A 104 12.51 11.05 0.68
CA ALA A 104 11.53 10.54 1.61
C ALA A 104 10.94 9.15 1.24
N PHE A 105 11.40 8.54 0.13
CA PHE A 105 10.99 7.20 -0.24
C PHE A 105 11.52 6.15 0.76
N PRO A 106 10.75 5.12 1.14
CA PRO A 106 9.36 4.83 0.77
C PRO A 106 8.31 5.34 1.79
N VAL A 107 8.71 6.19 2.74
CA VAL A 107 7.91 6.54 3.92
C VAL A 107 6.92 7.67 3.65
N ASP A 108 7.38 8.74 3.00
CA ASP A 108 6.58 9.93 2.72
C ASP A 108 6.78 10.37 1.26
N ILE A 109 6.02 9.74 0.36
CA ILE A 109 6.19 9.92 -1.08
C ILE A 109 5.32 11.08 -1.56
N SER A 110 5.94 12.08 -2.19
CA SER A 110 5.24 13.13 -2.91
C SER A 110 4.79 12.59 -4.27
N TRP A 111 3.50 12.26 -4.38
CA TRP A 111 2.93 11.74 -5.61
C TRP A 111 2.64 12.89 -6.59
N PRO A 112 3.05 12.77 -7.87
CA PRO A 112 2.68 13.76 -8.87
C PRO A 112 1.15 13.82 -9.02
N VAL A 113 0.63 14.98 -9.40
CA VAL A 113 -0.80 15.21 -9.64
C VAL A 113 -1.16 14.68 -11.02
N SER A 114 -2.27 13.94 -11.12
CA SER A 114 -2.69 13.41 -12.41
C SER A 114 -3.12 14.56 -13.35
N PRO A 115 -2.87 14.45 -14.67
CA PRO A 115 -3.34 15.46 -15.61
C PRO A 115 -4.85 15.72 -15.54
N ASP A 116 -5.67 14.70 -15.28
CA ASP A 116 -7.12 14.86 -15.14
C ASP A 116 -7.51 15.71 -13.91
N ASP A 117 -6.70 15.69 -12.84
CA ASP A 117 -6.92 16.51 -11.63
C ASP A 117 -6.25 17.90 -11.70
N SER A 118 -5.50 18.17 -12.78
CA SER A 118 -4.75 19.42 -12.97
C SER A 118 -5.46 20.44 -13.87
N VAL A 119 -6.63 20.09 -14.41
CA VAL A 119 -7.41 20.90 -15.39
C VAL A 119 -8.72 21.40 -14.81
#